data_AF-A0A939C7S3-F1
#
_entry.id   AF-A0A939C7S3-F1
#
_cell.length_a   1.000
_cell.length_b   1.000
_cell.length_c   1.000
_cell.angle_alpha   90.00
_cell.angle_beta   90.00
_cell.angle_gamma   90.00
#
_symmetry.space_group_name_H-M   'P 1'
#
loop_
_entity.id
_entity.type
_entity.pdbx_description
1 polymer ?
#
loop_
_entity_poly.entity_id
_entity_poly.type
_entity_poly.pdbx_seq_one_letter_code
_entity_poly.pdbx_strand_id
1 'polypeptide(L)'
;MSKATFPVNDLLRRKLQTSLTVATLTLSVASTLFPLIFSRRISWDITATGEALTYGMSAVFSQLILFIGALIFAVGAVITSFIVFLTMKQRTRDFGLIKAAGCPNGLVFGYFITELLMITFLGCVLGVILGFTADFAVTNILQLKTQPSRIDFWLALIVFAVFFVLALIFGTKPMLDAAGVSPIKALSPVQYFGLTTGNKLKPLSRAGLTLNIASRSLFRRQSTSVRIIILLSTVFLLLTVSISGSVIASDTSKSWIENAVGTNIIAVAHEDMAIQYTQLLTKFSGAKTAISTIWTQNWPFQTHFSND
;
A
#
# COMPACT_ATOMS: atom_id res chain seq x y z
N MET A 1 -10.08 40.21 0.90
CA MET A 1 -10.13 38.74 1.10
C MET A 1 -8.80 38.15 0.64
N SER A 2 -8.15 37.35 1.48
CA SER A 2 -6.85 36.72 1.13
C SER A 2 -7.04 35.70 0.01
N LYS A 3 -6.13 35.69 -0.97
CA LYS A 3 -6.14 34.76 -2.13
C LYS A 3 -6.13 33.28 -1.72
N ALA A 4 -5.67 32.96 -0.50
CA ALA A 4 -5.61 31.60 0.02
C ALA A 4 -6.90 31.12 0.72
N THR A 5 -7.79 32.02 1.14
CA THR A 5 -8.99 31.65 1.90
C THR A 5 -10.08 31.02 1.02
N PHE A 6 -10.12 31.40 -0.26
CA PHE A 6 -11.11 30.90 -1.22
C PHE A 6 -10.99 29.38 -1.50
N PRO A 7 -9.80 28.81 -1.82
CA PRO A 7 -9.68 27.37 -2.07
C PRO A 7 -9.98 26.51 -0.84
N VAL A 8 -9.64 26.96 0.36
CA VAL A 8 -9.94 26.21 1.61
C VAL A 8 -11.45 26.12 1.85
N ASN A 9 -12.18 27.21 1.62
CA ASN A 9 -13.64 27.23 1.78
C ASN A 9 -14.37 26.41 0.71
N ASP A 10 -13.84 26.32 -0.51
CA ASP A 10 -14.40 25.46 -1.56
C ASP A 10 -14.19 23.97 -1.25
N LEU A 11 -13.02 23.60 -0.70
CA LEU A 11 -12.76 22.24 -0.20
C LEU A 11 -13.73 21.83 0.91
N LEU A 12 -14.01 22.75 1.84
CA LEU A 12 -14.95 22.54 2.95
C LEU A 12 -16.41 22.42 2.50
N ARG A 13 -16.76 22.89 1.30
CA ARG A 13 -18.11 22.74 0.74
C ARG A 13 -18.37 21.33 0.19
N ARG A 14 -17.31 20.57 -0.12
CA ARG A 14 -17.37 19.22 -0.73
C ARG A 14 -16.70 18.15 0.14
N LYS A 15 -16.97 18.19 1.45
CA LYS A 15 -16.25 17.40 2.47
C LYS A 15 -16.10 15.92 2.15
N LEU A 16 -17.12 15.28 1.59
CA LEU A 16 -17.09 13.82 1.40
C LEU A 16 -16.08 13.39 0.33
N GLN A 17 -16.06 14.05 -0.83
CA GLN A 17 -15.13 13.70 -1.91
C GLN A 17 -13.69 14.07 -1.57
N THR A 18 -13.47 15.26 -1.01
CA THR A 18 -12.14 15.73 -0.62
C THR A 18 -11.60 14.89 0.54
N SER A 19 -12.43 14.59 1.55
CA SER A 19 -12.05 13.69 2.65
C SER A 19 -11.68 12.29 2.17
N LEU A 20 -12.40 11.74 1.18
CA LEU A 20 -12.07 10.42 0.65
C LEU A 20 -10.71 10.42 -0.05
N THR A 21 -10.41 11.44 -0.87
CA THR A 21 -9.07 11.55 -1.48
C THR A 21 -7.95 11.69 -0.46
N VAL A 22 -8.15 12.53 0.56
CA VAL A 22 -7.17 12.69 1.65
C VAL A 22 -7.01 11.38 2.39
N ALA A 23 -8.09 10.69 2.75
CA ALA A 23 -8.06 9.41 3.45
C ALA A 23 -7.31 8.33 2.65
N THR A 24 -7.55 8.23 1.35
CA THR A 24 -6.84 7.26 0.49
C THR A 24 -5.34 7.57 0.38
N LEU A 25 -4.98 8.84 0.23
CA LEU A 25 -3.58 9.29 0.23
C LEU A 25 -2.90 8.99 1.57
N THR A 26 -3.57 9.32 2.68
CA THR A 26 -3.04 9.05 4.03
C THR A 26 -2.77 7.58 4.24
N LEU A 27 -3.72 6.72 3.84
CA LEU A 27 -3.61 5.28 4.02
C LEU A 27 -2.48 4.70 3.15
N SER A 28 -2.35 5.17 1.91
CA SER A 28 -1.30 4.73 0.99
C SER A 28 0.11 5.10 1.49
N VAL A 29 0.27 6.34 1.97
CA VAL A 29 1.56 6.81 2.51
C VAL A 29 1.89 6.07 3.80
N ALA A 30 0.93 5.97 4.73
CA ALA A 30 1.12 5.26 6.00
C ALA A 30 1.48 3.78 5.79
N SER A 31 0.75 3.09 4.90
CA SER A 31 0.96 1.68 4.56
C SER A 31 2.32 1.42 3.92
N THR A 32 2.85 2.37 3.14
CA THR A 32 4.21 2.23 2.56
C THR A 32 5.30 2.53 3.60
N LEU A 33 5.08 3.56 4.42
CA LEU A 33 6.06 4.04 5.38
C LEU A 33 6.28 3.04 6.54
N PHE A 34 5.20 2.45 7.04
CA PHE A 34 5.22 1.54 8.19
C PHE A 34 6.17 0.34 7.99
N PRO A 35 6.06 -0.49 6.92
CA PRO A 35 6.94 -1.64 6.73
C PRO A 35 8.41 -1.26 6.54
N LEU A 36 8.69 -0.12 5.90
CA LEU A 36 10.07 0.34 5.65
C LEU A 36 10.77 0.77 6.94
N ILE A 37 10.06 1.49 7.82
CA ILE A 37 10.60 1.88 9.14
C ILE A 37 10.76 0.62 10.00
N PHE A 38 9.73 -0.23 10.03
CA PHE A 38 9.74 -1.46 10.80
C PHE A 38 10.91 -2.40 10.41
N SER A 39 11.15 -2.57 9.10
CA SER A 39 12.29 -3.33 8.57
C SER A 39 13.63 -2.82 9.09
N ARG A 40 13.83 -1.50 9.10
CA ARG A 40 15.09 -0.91 9.58
C ARG A 40 15.26 -1.05 11.09
N ARG A 41 14.18 -0.93 11.88
CA ARG A 41 14.27 -1.16 13.32
C ARG A 41 14.75 -2.58 13.64
N ILE A 42 14.18 -3.59 12.98
CA ILE A 42 14.59 -4.99 13.15
C ILE A 42 16.08 -5.18 12.84
N SER A 43 16.56 -4.62 11.73
CA SER A 43 17.96 -4.75 11.32
C SER A 43 18.94 -4.15 12.34
N TRP A 44 18.58 -3.00 12.94
CA TRP A 44 19.41 -2.35 13.95
C TRP A 44 19.41 -3.10 15.28
N ASP A 45 18.25 -3.58 15.73
CA ASP A 45 18.10 -4.29 17.01
C ASP A 45 18.96 -5.57 17.05
N ILE A 46 19.03 -6.28 15.92
CA ILE A 46 19.82 -7.52 15.77
C ILE A 46 21.33 -7.23 15.79
N THR A 47 21.75 -6.06 15.29
CA THR A 47 23.17 -5.67 15.32
C THR A 47 23.60 -5.24 16.73
N ALA A 48 22.69 -4.66 17.51
CA ALA A 48 22.98 -4.11 18.83
C ALA A 48 22.92 -5.14 19.97
N THR A 49 22.07 -6.16 19.88
CA THR A 49 21.82 -7.09 21.00
C THR A 49 22.75 -8.31 21.03
N GLY A 50 23.40 -8.71 19.94
CA GLY A 50 24.31 -9.87 19.92
C GLY A 50 23.67 -11.22 20.25
N GLU A 51 22.42 -11.25 20.73
CA GLU A 51 21.66 -12.44 21.05
C GLU A 51 20.77 -12.87 19.86
N ALA A 52 21.29 -13.87 19.14
CA ALA A 52 20.57 -15.01 18.58
C ALA A 52 19.28 -14.77 17.76
N LEU A 53 19.31 -13.82 16.83
CA LEU A 53 18.96 -14.19 15.45
C LEU A 53 20.27 -14.26 14.68
N THR A 54 20.74 -15.47 14.38
CA THR A 54 21.93 -15.71 13.55
C THR A 54 21.90 -14.73 12.36
N TYR A 55 22.99 -13.99 12.11
CA TYR A 55 23.05 -12.92 11.10
C TYR A 55 22.37 -13.28 9.77
N GLY A 56 22.41 -14.55 9.37
CA GLY A 56 21.70 -15.08 8.20
C GLY A 56 20.16 -15.00 8.26
N MET A 57 19.51 -15.36 9.38
CA MET A 57 18.04 -15.27 9.50
C MET A 57 17.57 -13.81 9.46
N SER A 58 18.28 -12.92 10.14
CA SER A 58 18.00 -11.47 10.11
C SER A 58 18.01 -10.89 8.70
N ALA A 59 19.05 -11.24 7.92
CA ALA A 59 19.17 -10.78 6.55
C ALA A 59 18.00 -11.27 5.68
N VAL A 60 17.58 -12.53 5.82
CA VAL A 60 16.45 -13.09 5.09
C VAL A 60 15.14 -12.39 5.45
N PHE A 61 14.85 -12.18 6.75
CA PHE A 61 13.65 -11.46 7.18
C PHE A 61 13.64 -10.00 6.71
N SER A 62 14.78 -9.30 6.80
CA SER A 62 14.89 -7.93 6.31
C SER A 62 14.64 -7.86 4.79
N GLN A 63 15.21 -8.78 4.02
CA GLN A 63 15.01 -8.85 2.57
C GLN A 63 13.52 -9.09 2.23
N LEU A 64 12.85 -9.98 2.97
CA LEU A 64 11.44 -10.30 2.78
C LEU A 64 10.53 -9.10 3.10
N ILE A 65 10.80 -8.36 4.18
CA ILE A 65 10.03 -7.14 4.52
C ILE A 65 10.29 -6.02 3.49
N LEU A 66 11.51 -5.88 2.98
CA LEU A 66 11.77 -4.94 1.88
C LEU A 66 11.01 -5.32 0.61
N PHE A 67 10.93 -6.60 0.28
CA PHE A 67 10.17 -7.09 -0.86
C PHE A 67 8.66 -6.83 -0.70
N ILE A 68 8.08 -7.14 0.46
CA ILE A 68 6.66 -6.85 0.74
C ILE A 68 6.41 -5.34 0.71
N GLY A 69 7.33 -4.54 1.24
CA GLY A 69 7.27 -3.08 1.22
C GLY A 69 7.27 -2.51 -0.20
N ALA A 70 8.06 -3.10 -1.10
CA ALA A 70 8.07 -2.72 -2.51
C ALA A 70 6.75 -3.04 -3.22
N LEU A 71 6.12 -4.19 -2.90
CA LEU A 71 4.80 -4.54 -3.43
C LEU A 71 3.72 -3.56 -2.93
N ILE A 72 3.74 -3.22 -1.63
CA ILE A 72 2.80 -2.26 -1.04
C ILE A 72 2.99 -0.88 -1.67
N PHE A 73 4.24 -0.44 -1.88
CA PHE A 73 4.54 0.79 -2.58
C PHE A 73 3.94 0.80 -4.00
N ALA A 74 4.12 -0.27 -4.76
CA ALA A 74 3.58 -0.38 -6.13
C ALA A 74 2.04 -0.29 -6.14
N VAL A 75 1.37 -1.04 -5.25
CA VAL A 75 -0.09 -0.98 -5.09
C VAL A 75 -0.54 0.43 -4.71
N GLY A 76 0.11 1.03 -3.71
CA GLY A 76 -0.20 2.37 -3.22
C GLY A 76 -0.04 3.45 -4.30
N ALA A 77 1.03 3.37 -5.09
CA ALA A 77 1.29 4.27 -6.19
C ALA A 77 0.19 4.20 -7.26
N VAL A 78 -0.22 2.99 -7.65
CA VAL A 78 -1.28 2.76 -8.63
C VAL A 78 -2.62 3.29 -8.13
N ILE A 79 -2.99 2.98 -6.88
CA ILE A 79 -4.24 3.44 -6.26
C ILE A 79 -4.26 4.97 -6.16
N THR A 80 -3.17 5.56 -5.67
CA THR A 80 -3.05 7.02 -5.52
C THR A 80 -3.15 7.74 -6.86
N SER A 81 -2.43 7.26 -7.88
CA SER A 81 -2.51 7.78 -9.24
C SER A 81 -3.95 7.79 -9.77
N PHE A 82 -4.66 6.68 -9.56
CA PHE A 82 -6.04 6.53 -10.03
C PHE A 82 -7.01 7.47 -9.36
N ILE A 83 -7.01 7.49 -8.03
CA ILE A 83 -7.98 8.27 -7.26
C ILE A 83 -7.80 9.76 -7.52
N VAL A 84 -6.54 10.24 -7.59
CA VAL A 84 -6.24 11.63 -7.91
C VAL A 84 -6.66 11.98 -9.34
N PHE A 85 -6.39 11.11 -10.31
CA PHE A 85 -6.85 11.29 -11.68
C PHE A 85 -8.38 11.37 -11.77
N LEU A 86 -9.08 10.47 -11.07
CA LEU A 86 -10.55 10.39 -11.06
C LEU A 86 -11.17 11.65 -10.46
N THR A 87 -10.67 12.10 -9.30
CA THR A 87 -11.19 13.30 -8.62
C THR A 87 -11.01 14.55 -9.48
N MET A 88 -9.85 14.69 -10.13
CA MET A 88 -9.61 15.83 -11.02
C MET A 88 -10.45 15.73 -12.30
N LYS A 89 -10.67 14.52 -12.84
CA LYS A 89 -11.60 14.29 -13.95
C LYS A 89 -13.03 14.73 -13.61
N GLN A 90 -13.52 14.42 -12.41
CA GLN A 90 -14.87 14.81 -11.98
C GLN A 90 -15.05 16.33 -11.92
N ARG A 91 -13.98 17.07 -11.59
CA ARG A 91 -13.97 18.54 -11.51
C ARG A 91 -13.78 19.27 -12.84
N THR A 92 -13.60 18.55 -13.95
CA THR A 92 -13.44 19.16 -15.28
C THR A 92 -14.68 19.93 -15.76
N ARG A 93 -15.89 19.56 -15.30
CA ARG A 93 -17.13 20.29 -15.62
C ARG A 93 -17.16 21.68 -14.97
N ASP A 94 -16.70 21.76 -13.73
CA ASP A 94 -16.62 23.03 -12.99
C ASP A 94 -15.56 23.95 -13.63
N PHE A 95 -14.44 23.37 -14.07
CA PHE A 95 -13.44 24.07 -14.88
C PHE A 95 -14.04 24.67 -16.16
N GLY A 96 -14.85 23.90 -16.89
CA GLY A 96 -15.54 24.34 -18.11
C GLY A 96 -16.56 25.46 -17.87
N LEU A 97 -17.28 25.40 -16.73
CA LEU A 97 -18.20 26.45 -16.29
C LEU A 97 -17.49 27.78 -16.01
N ILE A 98 -16.38 27.75 -15.27
CA ILE A 98 -15.60 28.95 -14.94
C ILE A 98 -14.97 29.56 -16.20
N LYS A 99 -14.51 28.73 -17.14
CA LYS A 99 -14.01 29.17 -18.44
C LYS A 99 -15.12 29.79 -19.31
N ALA A 100 -16.34 29.25 -19.28
CA ALA A 100 -17.48 29.81 -19.98
C ALA A 100 -17.93 31.18 -19.42
N ALA A 101 -17.67 31.43 -18.13
CA ALA A 101 -17.90 32.73 -17.49
C ALA A 101 -16.86 33.81 -17.85
N GLY A 102 -15.84 33.48 -18.67
CA GLY A 102 -14.87 34.44 -19.19
C GLY A 102 -13.55 34.54 -18.40
N CYS A 103 -13.29 33.65 -17.44
CA CYS A 103 -12.00 33.65 -16.72
C CYS A 103 -10.84 33.15 -17.61
N PRO A 104 -9.63 33.75 -17.50
CA PRO A 104 -8.47 33.31 -18.27
C PRO A 104 -8.01 31.92 -17.82
N ASN A 105 -7.65 31.06 -18.78
CA ASN A 105 -7.28 29.66 -18.55
C ASN A 105 -6.17 29.49 -17.51
N GLY A 106 -5.18 30.38 -17.51
CA GLY A 106 -4.05 30.31 -16.57
C GLY A 106 -4.45 30.54 -15.11
N LEU A 107 -5.42 31.43 -14.86
CA LEU A 107 -5.87 31.73 -13.50
C LEU A 107 -6.70 30.58 -12.92
N VAL A 108 -7.57 29.99 -13.74
CA VAL A 108 -8.37 28.81 -13.37
C VAL A 108 -7.46 27.60 -13.16
N PHE A 109 -6.48 27.38 -14.04
CA PHE A 109 -5.51 26.30 -13.89
C PHE A 109 -4.69 26.44 -12.60
N GLY A 110 -4.20 27.65 -12.30
CA GLY A 110 -3.48 27.92 -11.05
C GLY A 110 -4.30 27.63 -9.81
N TYR A 111 -5.58 28.03 -9.79
CA TYR A 111 -6.50 27.74 -8.69
C TYR A 111 -6.59 26.23 -8.41
N PHE A 112 -6.86 25.45 -9.45
CA PHE A 112 -7.03 24.02 -9.29
C PHE A 112 -5.72 23.28 -8.95
N ILE A 113 -4.56 23.75 -9.44
CA ILE A 113 -3.26 23.22 -9.03
C ILE A 113 -3.00 23.51 -7.55
N THR A 114 -3.33 24.71 -7.06
CA THR A 114 -3.19 25.02 -5.62
C THR A 114 -4.13 24.17 -4.76
N GLU A 115 -5.31 23.84 -5.27
CA GLU A 115 -6.23 22.94 -4.59
C GLU A 115 -5.66 21.51 -4.51
N LEU A 116 -5.11 21.00 -5.62
CA LEU A 116 -4.43 19.71 -5.66
C LEU A 116 -3.24 19.67 -4.69
N LEU A 117 -2.43 20.73 -4.66
CA LEU A 117 -1.29 20.87 -3.74
C LEU A 117 -1.72 20.80 -2.27
N MET A 118 -2.79 21.51 -1.90
CA MET A 118 -3.31 21.49 -0.51
C MET A 118 -3.79 20.09 -0.11
N ILE A 119 -4.56 19.42 -0.97
CA ILE A 119 -5.07 18.06 -0.72
C ILE A 119 -3.91 17.06 -0.56
N THR A 120 -2.95 17.11 -1.48
CA THR A 120 -1.80 16.19 -1.49
C THR A 120 -0.86 16.42 -0.33
N PHE A 121 -0.57 17.68 -0.01
CA PHE A 121 0.24 18.03 1.17
C PHE A 121 -0.41 17.53 2.46
N LEU A 122 -1.70 17.81 2.66
CA LEU A 122 -2.42 17.38 3.86
C LEU A 122 -2.48 15.85 3.97
N GLY A 123 -2.75 15.15 2.87
CA GLY A 123 -2.77 13.69 2.84
C GLY A 123 -1.41 13.06 3.11
N CYS A 124 -0.33 13.62 2.58
CA CYS A 124 1.00 13.07 2.81
C CYS A 124 1.50 13.35 4.24
N VAL A 125 1.25 14.55 4.79
CA VAL A 125 1.62 14.89 6.18
C VAL A 125 0.89 13.96 7.16
N LEU A 126 -0.43 13.83 7.03
CA LEU A 126 -1.22 12.94 7.88
C LEU A 126 -0.81 11.47 7.71
N GLY A 127 -0.46 11.05 6.50
CA GLY A 127 0.03 9.69 6.23
C GLY A 127 1.37 9.38 6.88
N VAL A 128 2.31 10.33 6.86
CA VAL A 128 3.61 10.18 7.55
C VAL A 128 3.40 10.08 9.06
N ILE A 129 2.57 10.94 9.64
CA ILE A 129 2.23 10.89 11.07
C ILE A 129 1.62 9.53 11.42
N LEU A 130 0.64 9.08 10.64
CA LEU A 130 -0.01 7.78 10.85
C LEU A 130 0.98 6.62 10.75
N GLY A 131 1.89 6.62 9.77
CA GLY A 131 2.90 5.59 9.63
C GLY A 131 3.86 5.51 10.83
N PHE A 132 4.31 6.64 11.36
CA PHE A 132 5.10 6.67 12.60
C PHE A 132 4.31 6.20 13.82
N THR A 133 3.04 6.60 13.95
CA THR A 133 2.21 6.14 15.06
C THR A 133 1.93 4.64 15.00
N ALA A 134 1.76 4.08 13.81
CA ALA A 134 1.56 2.64 13.61
C ALA A 134 2.81 1.85 13.99
N ASP A 135 3.98 2.32 13.59
CA ASP A 135 5.27 1.73 13.96
C ASP A 135 5.50 1.77 15.48
N PHE A 136 5.22 2.92 16.12
CA PHE A 136 5.28 3.04 17.58
C PHE A 136 4.27 2.12 18.30
N ALA A 137 3.05 1.98 17.78
CA ALA A 137 2.05 1.10 18.37
C ALA A 137 2.48 -0.38 18.31
N VAL A 138 2.96 -0.83 17.15
CA VAL A 138 3.38 -2.23 16.95
C VAL A 138 4.62 -2.59 17.76
N THR A 139 5.60 -1.69 17.83
CA THR A 139 6.82 -1.92 18.62
C THR A 139 6.53 -2.06 20.12
N ASN A 140 5.60 -1.25 20.66
CA ASN A 140 5.15 -1.38 22.05
C ASN A 140 4.41 -2.69 22.32
N ILE A 141 3.54 -3.12 21.39
CA ILE A 141 2.79 -4.38 21.52
C ILE A 141 3.73 -5.58 21.53
N LEU A 142 4.74 -5.58 20.66
CA LEU A 142 5.70 -6.68 20.54
C LEU A 142 6.78 -6.69 21.63
N GLN A 143 6.76 -5.74 22.58
CA GLN A 143 7.76 -5.58 23.65
C GLN A 143 9.20 -5.61 23.11
N LEU A 144 9.41 -5.15 21.88
CA LEU A 144 10.74 -5.07 21.30
C LEU A 144 11.52 -4.05 22.13
N LYS A 145 12.53 -4.52 22.85
CA LYS A 145 13.39 -3.73 23.75
C LYS A 145 14.36 -2.88 22.92
N THR A 146 13.80 -2.16 21.96
CA THR A 146 14.54 -1.32 21.04
C THR A 146 14.96 -0.06 21.78
N GLN A 147 16.26 0.21 21.74
CA GLN A 147 16.82 1.53 22.08
C GLN A 147 16.08 2.59 21.24
N PRO A 148 15.87 3.83 21.73
CA PRO A 148 15.17 4.88 21.00
C PRO A 148 15.91 5.17 19.68
N SER A 149 15.56 4.42 18.65
CA SER A 149 16.26 4.45 17.37
C SER A 149 15.93 5.77 16.69
N ARG A 150 16.97 6.40 16.13
CA ARG A 150 16.90 7.62 15.34
C ARG A 150 15.68 7.54 14.43
N ILE A 151 14.75 8.46 14.63
CA ILE A 151 13.65 8.64 13.69
C ILE A 151 14.29 8.88 12.32
N ASP A 152 14.09 7.93 11.40
CA ASP A 152 14.65 7.98 10.04
C ASP A 152 13.84 8.99 9.22
N PHE A 153 13.97 10.28 9.59
CA PHE A 153 13.31 11.40 8.93
C PHE A 153 13.62 11.44 7.43
N TRP A 154 14.81 10.96 7.04
CA TRP A 154 15.22 10.87 5.65
C TRP A 154 14.32 9.93 4.83
N LEU A 155 14.02 8.75 5.37
CA LEU A 155 13.14 7.78 4.70
C LEU A 155 11.71 8.33 4.59
N ALA A 156 11.22 8.96 5.65
CA ALA A 156 9.90 9.60 5.65
C ALA A 156 9.81 10.72 4.60
N LEU A 157 10.86 11.52 4.47
CA LEU A 157 10.94 12.59 3.47
C LEU A 157 10.96 12.02 2.04
N ILE A 158 11.65 10.91 1.79
CA ILE A 158 11.64 10.23 0.49
C ILE A 158 10.24 9.73 0.15
N VAL A 159 9.59 8.99 1.06
CA VAL A 159 8.23 8.46 0.82
C VAL A 159 7.24 9.60 0.59
N PHE A 160 7.31 10.65 1.41
CA PHE A 160 6.52 11.87 1.23
C PHE A 160 6.73 12.47 -0.16
N ALA A 161 7.98 12.71 -0.56
CA ALA A 161 8.30 13.34 -1.84
C ALA A 161 7.82 12.50 -3.03
N VAL A 162 8.00 11.17 -2.98
CA VAL A 162 7.59 10.28 -4.06
C VAL A 162 6.07 10.31 -4.24
N PHE A 163 5.30 10.14 -3.17
CA PHE A 163 3.82 10.18 -3.26
C PHE A 163 3.30 11.57 -3.63
N PHE A 164 3.92 12.63 -3.13
CA PHE A 164 3.58 14.01 -3.46
C PHE A 164 3.78 14.30 -4.96
N VAL A 165 4.96 13.95 -5.50
CA VAL A 165 5.26 14.11 -6.94
C VAL A 165 4.33 13.24 -7.80
N LEU A 166 4.09 11.99 -7.40
CA LEU A 166 3.21 11.09 -8.13
C LEU A 166 1.80 11.68 -8.23
N ALA A 167 1.24 12.15 -7.12
CA ALA A 167 -0.09 12.75 -7.10
C ALA A 167 -0.16 14.04 -7.92
N LEU A 168 0.88 14.88 -7.90
CA LEU A 168 0.95 16.08 -8.74
C LEU A 168 0.97 15.76 -10.23
N ILE A 169 1.80 14.81 -10.67
CA ILE A 169 1.90 14.41 -12.09
C ILE A 169 0.55 13.88 -12.59
N PHE A 170 -0.06 12.96 -11.85
CA PHE A 170 -1.33 12.34 -12.27
C PHE A 170 -2.54 13.27 -12.13
N GLY A 171 -2.53 14.18 -11.14
CA GLY A 171 -3.60 15.17 -10.96
C GLY A 171 -3.55 16.32 -11.96
N THR A 172 -2.35 16.71 -12.41
CA THR A 172 -2.18 17.78 -13.39
C THR A 172 -2.62 17.36 -14.80
N LYS A 173 -2.42 16.09 -15.17
CA LYS A 173 -2.76 15.54 -16.49
C LYS A 173 -4.22 15.82 -16.93
N PRO A 174 -5.27 15.45 -16.17
CA PRO A 174 -6.65 15.73 -16.57
C PRO A 174 -6.98 17.23 -16.60
N MET A 175 -6.22 18.08 -15.91
CA MET A 175 -6.42 19.53 -15.93
C MET A 175 -5.84 20.19 -17.17
N LEU A 176 -4.68 19.74 -17.62
CA LEU A 176 -4.13 20.14 -18.92
C LEU A 176 -5.11 19.77 -20.05
N ASP A 177 -5.64 18.55 -20.01
CA ASP A 177 -6.65 18.09 -20.96
C ASP A 177 -7.91 19.00 -20.92
N ALA A 178 -8.35 19.44 -19.74
CA ALA A 178 -9.52 20.30 -19.58
C ALA A 178 -9.25 21.76 -20.03
N ALA A 179 -8.04 22.28 -19.80
CA ALA A 179 -7.63 23.62 -20.18
C ALA A 179 -7.65 23.82 -21.71
N GLY A 180 -7.32 22.78 -22.48
CA GLY A 180 -7.30 22.80 -23.94
C GLY A 180 -8.68 22.69 -24.62
N VAL A 181 -9.74 22.29 -23.90
CA VAL A 181 -11.08 22.09 -24.48
C VAL A 181 -11.86 23.41 -24.54
N SER A 182 -12.55 23.67 -25.66
CA SER A 182 -13.40 24.87 -25.79
C SER A 182 -14.60 24.80 -24.83
N PRO A 183 -15.02 25.93 -24.21
CA PRO A 183 -16.07 25.93 -23.20
C PRO A 183 -17.40 25.39 -23.72
N ILE A 184 -17.71 25.62 -25.01
CA ILE A 184 -18.85 25.02 -25.71
C ILE A 184 -18.77 23.50 -25.78
N LYS A 185 -17.59 22.91 -26.06
CA LYS A 185 -17.41 21.44 -26.06
C LYS A 185 -17.45 20.84 -24.66
N ALA A 186 -17.08 21.61 -23.63
CA ALA A 186 -17.16 21.18 -22.23
C ALA A 186 -18.61 21.18 -21.70
N LEU A 187 -19.47 22.07 -22.21
CA LEU A 187 -20.89 22.14 -21.84
C LEU A 187 -21.81 21.27 -22.71
N SER A 188 -21.45 20.96 -23.96
CA SER A 188 -22.36 20.23 -24.86
C SER A 188 -22.51 18.76 -24.43
N PRO A 189 -23.73 18.30 -24.11
CA PRO A 189 -23.97 16.88 -23.83
C PRO A 189 -23.75 15.99 -25.06
N VAL A 190 -23.72 16.58 -26.26
CA VAL A 190 -23.55 15.92 -27.56
C VAL A 190 -22.14 15.34 -27.73
N GLN A 191 -21.10 15.98 -27.19
CA GLN A 191 -19.75 15.44 -27.16
C GLN A 191 -19.63 14.26 -26.19
N TYR A 192 -20.37 14.30 -25.08
CA TYR A 192 -20.43 13.23 -24.07
C TYR A 192 -21.00 11.93 -24.65
N PHE A 193 -21.95 12.05 -25.59
CA PHE A 193 -22.52 10.94 -26.36
C PHE A 193 -21.85 10.71 -27.73
N GLY A 194 -20.80 11.46 -28.08
CA GLY A 194 -19.97 11.33 -29.29
C GLY A 194 -20.75 11.14 -30.61
N LEU A 195 -21.82 11.90 -30.81
CA LEU A 195 -22.73 11.75 -31.97
C LEU A 195 -22.21 12.41 -33.27
N THR A 196 -20.97 12.90 -33.30
CA THR A 196 -20.50 13.78 -34.39
C THR A 196 -19.72 13.08 -35.50
N THR A 197 -19.44 11.78 -35.39
CA THR A 197 -18.61 11.07 -36.38
C THR A 197 -19.20 9.71 -36.70
N GLY A 198 -20.15 9.70 -37.63
CA GLY A 198 -20.75 8.48 -38.16
C GLY A 198 -20.49 8.35 -39.65
N ASN A 199 -19.63 7.41 -40.03
CA ASN A 199 -19.46 6.97 -41.41
C ASN A 199 -20.78 6.33 -41.91
N LYS A 200 -21.20 6.63 -43.14
CA LYS A 200 -22.44 6.10 -43.75
C LYS A 200 -22.33 4.58 -43.91
N LEU A 201 -23.01 3.79 -43.07
CA LEU A 201 -23.06 2.34 -43.22
C LEU A 201 -24.50 1.81 -43.22
N LYS A 202 -24.70 0.82 -44.09
CA LYS A 202 -25.97 0.19 -44.47
C LYS A 202 -26.70 -0.41 -43.26
N PRO A 203 -28.04 -0.34 -43.19
CA PRO A 203 -28.81 -0.84 -42.05
C PRO A 203 -28.80 -2.37 -42.03
N LEU A 204 -28.19 -2.97 -41.01
CA LEU A 204 -28.48 -4.36 -40.63
C LEU A 204 -29.81 -4.39 -39.85
N SER A 205 -30.51 -5.52 -39.91
CA SER A 205 -31.82 -5.81 -39.29
C SER A 205 -32.10 -5.13 -37.94
N ARG A 206 -33.36 -4.70 -37.72
CA ARG A 206 -33.83 -3.86 -36.58
C ARG A 206 -33.41 -4.36 -35.19
N ALA A 207 -33.33 -5.67 -34.96
CA ALA A 207 -32.90 -6.24 -33.68
C ALA A 207 -31.37 -6.30 -33.52
N GLY A 208 -30.62 -6.46 -34.61
CA GLY A 208 -29.16 -6.43 -34.60
C GLY A 208 -28.60 -5.01 -34.52
N LEU A 209 -29.30 -4.02 -35.10
CA LEU A 209 -28.85 -2.64 -35.10
C LEU A 209 -28.82 -2.06 -33.68
N THR A 210 -29.82 -2.34 -32.85
CA THR A 210 -29.88 -1.84 -31.47
C THR A 210 -28.81 -2.46 -30.58
N LEU A 211 -28.59 -3.78 -30.68
CA LEU A 211 -27.53 -4.47 -29.96
C LEU A 211 -26.14 -4.03 -30.42
N ASN A 212 -25.96 -3.79 -31.71
CA ASN A 212 -24.67 -3.33 -32.26
C ASN A 212 -24.41 -1.85 -31.96
N ILE A 213 -25.45 -1.00 -31.87
CA ILE A 213 -25.35 0.39 -31.40
C ILE A 213 -25.07 0.42 -29.89
N ALA A 214 -25.72 -0.45 -29.10
CA ALA A 214 -25.48 -0.57 -27.66
C ALA A 214 -24.10 -1.16 -27.34
N SER A 215 -23.65 -2.19 -28.08
CA SER A 215 -22.32 -2.78 -27.91
C SER A 215 -21.22 -1.80 -28.35
N ARG A 216 -21.42 -1.07 -29.46
CA ARG A 216 -20.50 0.01 -29.86
C ARG A 216 -20.53 1.18 -28.89
N SER A 217 -21.65 1.53 -28.28
CA SER A 217 -21.68 2.63 -27.28
C SER A 217 -20.90 2.27 -26.02
N LEU A 218 -20.89 0.99 -25.63
CA LEU A 218 -20.03 0.45 -24.57
C LEU A 218 -18.55 0.43 -25.00
N PHE A 219 -18.25 -0.09 -26.20
CA PHE A 219 -16.87 -0.17 -26.70
C PHE A 219 -16.25 1.19 -27.01
N ARG A 220 -17.03 2.22 -27.35
CA ARG A 220 -16.50 3.55 -27.69
C ARG A 220 -16.07 4.37 -26.47
N ARG A 221 -16.40 3.94 -25.23
CA ARG A 221 -15.81 4.46 -23.98
C ARG A 221 -14.43 3.88 -23.65
N GLN A 222 -13.86 3.07 -24.55
CA GLN A 222 -12.65 2.27 -24.36
C GLN A 222 -11.52 2.99 -23.62
N SER A 223 -11.21 4.26 -23.91
CA SER A 223 -10.05 4.92 -23.28
C SER A 223 -10.15 5.04 -21.75
N THR A 224 -11.34 5.27 -21.20
CA THR A 224 -11.54 5.39 -19.75
C THR A 224 -11.79 4.01 -19.12
N SER A 225 -12.60 3.17 -19.76
CA SER A 225 -12.89 1.83 -19.25
C SER A 225 -11.67 0.90 -19.28
N VAL A 226 -10.83 0.98 -20.32
CA VAL A 226 -9.58 0.20 -20.42
C VAL A 226 -8.60 0.60 -19.33
N ARG A 227 -8.46 1.90 -19.02
CA ARG A 227 -7.61 2.35 -17.91
C ARG A 227 -8.08 1.79 -16.57
N ILE A 228 -9.39 1.78 -16.32
CA ILE A 228 -9.96 1.22 -15.09
C ILE A 228 -9.74 -0.30 -15.03
N ILE A 229 -9.96 -1.01 -16.14
CA ILE A 229 -9.78 -2.47 -16.22
C ILE A 229 -8.32 -2.85 -16.00
N ILE A 230 -7.37 -2.16 -16.66
CA ILE A 230 -5.93 -2.39 -16.47
C ILE A 230 -5.57 -2.15 -15.01
N LEU A 231 -6.02 -1.03 -14.43
CA LEU A 231 -5.70 -0.68 -13.05
C LEU A 231 -6.26 -1.69 -12.05
N LEU A 232 -7.53 -2.06 -12.21
CA LEU A 232 -8.19 -3.05 -11.37
C LEU A 232 -7.50 -4.42 -11.50
N SER A 233 -7.13 -4.81 -12.72
CA SER A 233 -6.37 -6.04 -12.97
C SER A 233 -4.99 -6.01 -12.30
N THR A 234 -4.26 -4.89 -12.40
CA THR A 234 -2.96 -4.72 -11.73
C THR A 234 -3.09 -4.81 -10.21
N VAL A 235 -4.08 -4.12 -9.62
CA VAL A 235 -4.31 -4.18 -8.16
C VAL A 235 -4.71 -5.59 -7.72
N PHE A 236 -5.62 -6.24 -8.47
CA PHE A 236 -6.05 -7.61 -8.16
C PHE A 236 -4.90 -8.62 -8.24
N LEU A 237 -4.04 -8.50 -9.25
CA LEU A 237 -2.84 -9.33 -9.37
C LEU A 237 -1.90 -9.13 -8.18
N LEU A 238 -1.60 -7.88 -7.80
CA LEU A 238 -0.72 -7.58 -6.67
C LEU A 238 -1.27 -8.07 -5.32
N LEU A 239 -2.59 -7.96 -5.12
CA LEU A 239 -3.24 -8.51 -3.93
C LEU A 239 -3.15 -10.04 -3.90
N THR A 240 -3.40 -10.70 -5.04
CA THR A 240 -3.30 -12.16 -5.14
C THR A 240 -1.88 -12.63 -4.85
N VAL A 241 -0.87 -11.99 -5.44
CA VAL A 241 0.54 -12.29 -5.19
C VAL A 241 0.89 -12.10 -3.70
N SER A 242 0.40 -11.04 -3.07
CA SER A 242 0.70 -10.76 -1.66
C SER A 242 0.06 -11.78 -0.72
N ILE A 243 -1.20 -12.15 -0.96
CA ILE A 243 -1.93 -13.14 -0.15
C ILE A 243 -1.32 -14.54 -0.35
N SER A 244 -1.15 -14.98 -1.60
CA SER A 244 -0.55 -16.27 -1.91
C SER A 244 0.88 -16.38 -1.40
N GLY A 245 1.70 -15.34 -1.57
CA GLY A 245 3.07 -15.31 -1.06
C GLY A 245 3.12 -15.45 0.47
N SER A 246 2.20 -14.81 1.19
CA SER A 246 2.11 -14.91 2.65
C SER A 246 1.74 -16.33 3.11
N VAL A 247 0.78 -16.97 2.44
CA VAL A 247 0.37 -18.35 2.75
C VAL A 247 1.52 -19.33 2.49
N ILE A 248 2.15 -19.24 1.31
CA ILE A 248 3.26 -20.12 0.92
C ILE A 248 4.44 -19.97 1.90
N ALA A 249 4.77 -18.75 2.30
CA ALA A 249 5.83 -18.50 3.28
C ALA A 249 5.52 -19.19 4.62
N SER A 250 4.27 -19.16 5.07
CA SER A 250 3.85 -19.79 6.32
C SER A 250 3.92 -21.33 6.26
N ASP A 251 3.48 -21.93 5.16
CA ASP A 251 3.50 -23.38 4.97
C ASP A 251 4.94 -23.90 4.82
N THR A 252 5.75 -23.18 4.04
CA THR A 252 7.16 -23.51 3.83
C THR A 252 7.92 -23.46 5.16
N SER A 253 7.69 -22.42 5.98
CA SER A 253 8.36 -22.28 7.27
C SER A 253 8.06 -23.46 8.20
N LYS A 254 6.80 -23.92 8.25
CA LYS A 254 6.42 -25.09 9.06
C LYS A 254 7.05 -26.37 8.55
N SER A 255 7.00 -26.61 7.24
CA SER A 255 7.58 -27.81 6.64
C SER A 255 9.10 -27.90 6.83
N TRP A 256 9.82 -26.78 6.75
CA TRP A 256 11.26 -26.74 7.06
C TRP A 256 11.55 -27.12 8.52
N ILE A 257 10.76 -26.63 9.47
CA ILE A 257 10.91 -26.97 10.89
C ILE A 257 10.62 -28.45 11.11
N GLU A 258 9.54 -28.98 10.55
CA GLU A 258 9.18 -30.40 10.67
C GLU A 258 10.24 -31.33 10.07
N ASN A 259 10.81 -30.97 8.92
CA ASN A 259 11.85 -31.76 8.26
C ASN A 259 13.20 -31.68 8.97
N ALA A 260 13.56 -30.52 9.53
CA ALA A 260 14.84 -30.33 10.22
C ALA A 260 14.84 -30.98 11.60
N VAL A 261 13.72 -30.92 12.31
CA VAL A 261 13.60 -31.37 13.71
C VAL A 261 13.10 -32.83 13.75
N GLY A 262 12.27 -33.26 12.80
CA GLY A 262 11.67 -34.59 12.73
C GLY A 262 10.38 -34.71 13.54
N THR A 263 9.53 -35.70 13.22
CA THR A 263 8.35 -36.02 14.01
C THR A 263 8.68 -37.17 14.99
N ASN A 264 8.31 -37.03 16.27
CA ASN A 264 8.59 -37.99 17.37
C ASN A 264 10.06 -38.05 17.85
N ILE A 265 10.56 -36.94 18.37
CA ILE A 265 11.94 -36.84 18.85
C ILE A 265 11.96 -37.05 20.36
N ILE A 266 12.87 -37.91 20.82
CA ILE A 266 13.17 -38.07 22.24
C ILE A 266 14.43 -37.25 22.52
N ALA A 267 14.26 -36.10 23.17
CA ALA A 267 15.39 -35.27 23.59
C ALA A 267 15.89 -35.73 24.97
N VAL A 268 17.17 -36.08 25.06
CA VAL A 268 17.86 -36.36 26.33
C VAL A 268 18.79 -35.20 26.61
N ALA A 269 18.46 -34.39 27.62
CA ALA A 269 19.24 -33.21 28.00
C ALA A 269 19.15 -32.97 29.51
N HIS A 270 20.11 -32.21 30.04
CA HIS A 270 20.03 -31.69 31.41
C HIS A 270 18.76 -30.84 31.57
N GLU A 271 18.17 -30.85 32.77
CA GLU A 271 16.85 -30.26 33.04
C GLU A 271 16.72 -28.81 32.53
N ASP A 272 17.70 -27.97 32.84
CA ASP A 272 17.73 -26.55 32.40
C ASP A 272 17.79 -26.40 30.87
N MET A 273 18.56 -27.25 30.20
CA MET A 273 18.71 -27.25 28.73
C MET A 273 17.45 -27.76 28.04
N ALA A 274 16.77 -28.76 28.61
CA ALA A 274 15.53 -29.29 28.07
C ALA A 274 14.41 -28.24 28.10
N ILE A 275 14.33 -27.47 29.19
CA ILE A 275 13.35 -26.37 29.35
C ILE A 275 13.63 -25.25 28.34
N GLN A 276 14.89 -24.81 28.19
CA GLN A 276 15.23 -23.78 27.21
C GLN A 276 14.96 -24.21 25.77
N TYR A 277 15.32 -25.45 25.43
CA TYR A 277 15.09 -26.00 24.09
C TYR A 277 13.59 -26.09 23.76
N THR A 278 12.75 -26.55 24.70
CA THR A 278 11.30 -26.63 24.50
C THR A 278 10.64 -25.25 24.41
N GLN A 279 11.11 -24.27 25.19
CA GLN A 279 10.65 -22.88 25.06
C GLN A 279 10.99 -22.26 23.69
N LEU A 280 12.17 -22.56 23.14
CA LEU A 280 12.53 -22.11 21.79
C LEU A 280 11.69 -22.81 20.74
N LEU A 281 11.56 -24.14 20.81
CA LEU A 281 10.83 -24.93 19.81
C LEU A 281 9.35 -24.54 19.74
N THR A 282 8.70 -24.32 20.88
CA THR A 282 7.29 -23.91 20.95
C THR A 282 7.05 -22.52 20.34
N LYS A 283 8.01 -21.59 20.40
CA LYS A 283 7.92 -20.29 19.73
C LYS A 283 7.93 -20.40 18.19
N PHE A 284 8.58 -21.42 17.63
CA PHE A 284 8.72 -21.58 16.18
C PHE A 284 7.69 -22.54 15.56
N SER A 285 7.36 -23.65 16.22
CA SER A 285 6.41 -24.63 15.66
C SER A 285 4.95 -24.27 15.94
N GLY A 286 4.69 -23.41 16.93
CA GLY A 286 3.34 -23.08 17.40
C GLY A 286 2.56 -24.28 17.97
N ALA A 287 3.16 -25.47 18.00
CA ALA A 287 2.55 -26.66 18.57
C ALA A 287 2.67 -26.59 20.09
N LYS A 288 1.53 -26.62 20.79
CA LYS A 288 1.48 -27.06 22.19
C LYS A 288 1.88 -28.53 22.22
N THR A 289 3.17 -28.82 22.19
CA THR A 289 3.68 -30.17 22.37
C THR A 289 3.26 -30.62 23.77
N ALA A 290 2.42 -31.65 23.85
CA ALA A 290 2.11 -32.34 25.09
C ALA A 290 3.38 -33.08 25.51
N ILE A 291 4.24 -32.41 26.27
CA ILE A 291 5.48 -32.98 26.79
C ILE A 291 5.09 -33.91 27.95
N SER A 292 5.11 -35.21 27.73
CA SER A 292 5.13 -36.18 28.81
C SER A 292 6.57 -36.31 29.31
N THR A 293 6.93 -35.56 30.35
CA THR A 293 8.22 -35.66 31.01
C THR A 293 8.27 -36.98 31.79
N ILE A 294 8.97 -37.99 31.27
CA ILE A 294 9.24 -39.23 32.00
C ILE A 294 10.53 -39.04 32.78
N TRP A 295 10.41 -38.78 34.08
CA TRP A 295 11.55 -38.71 35.00
C TRP A 295 12.13 -40.11 35.20
N THR A 296 13.33 -40.36 34.67
CA THR A 296 14.10 -41.57 35.03
C THR A 296 15.20 -41.17 36.00
N GLN A 297 14.93 -41.30 37.30
CA GLN A 297 15.82 -40.89 38.39
C GLN A 297 17.00 -41.87 38.63
N ASN A 298 17.28 -42.81 37.71
CA ASN A 298 18.37 -43.77 37.85
C ASN A 298 18.89 -44.22 36.47
N TRP A 299 20.00 -43.62 36.03
CA TRP A 299 20.87 -44.20 35.01
C TRP A 299 22.19 -44.61 35.68
N PRO A 300 22.68 -45.85 35.51
CA PRO A 300 23.78 -46.42 36.31
C PRO A 300 25.16 -46.11 35.70
N PHE A 301 25.43 -44.84 35.37
CA PHE A 301 26.78 -44.42 34.98
C PHE A 301 27.25 -43.30 35.91
N GLN A 302 27.62 -43.69 37.13
CA GLN A 302 28.53 -42.92 37.97
C GLN A 302 29.88 -42.85 37.24
N THR A 303 30.14 -41.75 36.53
CA THR A 303 31.50 -41.41 36.13
C THR A 303 32.16 -40.73 37.33
N HIS A 304 32.87 -41.54 38.13
CA HIS A 304 33.87 -41.03 39.07
C HIS A 304 34.99 -40.36 38.24
N PHE A 305 34.91 -39.05 38.06
CA PHE A 305 36.10 -38.25 37.81
C PHE A 305 36.70 -37.89 39.17
N SER A 306 37.69 -38.70 39.57
CA SER A 306 38.63 -38.34 40.63
C SER A 306 39.50 -37.20 40.08
N ASN A 307 39.53 -36.08 40.80
CA ASN A 307 40.58 -35.08 40.62
C ASN A 307 41.91 -35.72 41.06
N ASP A 308 42.88 -35.79 40.15
CA ASP A 308 44.31 -35.63 40.38
C ASP A 308 44.96 -35.14 39.07
#